data_AF-A0A383B0T4-F1
#
_entry.id   AF-A0A383B0T4-F1
#
_cell.length_a   1.000
_cell.length_b   1.000
_cell.length_c   1.000
_cell.angle_alpha   90.00
_cell.angle_beta   90.00
_cell.angle_gamma   90.00
#
_symmetry.space_group_name_H-M   'P 1'
#
loop_
_entity.id
_entity.type
_entity.pdbx_description
1 polymer ?
#
loop_
_entity_poly.entity_id
_entity_poly.type
_entity_poly.pdbx_seq_one_letter_code
_entity_poly.pdbx_strand_id
1 'polypeptide(L)'
;MDYWDEINKPYYNIPESIEITMVRNFTIYLEDSGYSDYNLVLSKPGERPLWPQQDTGNWQTMTDVITNPQYQENDEGRMVWANRLEGDERDYIEVEYTLTVNTLRPDLEPEDSGNVEDIPDGYEIYLQDEWLIEPSLPEISELASQMTNGTNGNVIQILQNIYNYITYNYTYEKSSIPKSCTESIASLYGDCDDFSILFTSISRAA
;
A
#
# COMPACT_ATOMS: atom_id res chain seq x y z
N MET A 1 28.85 -5.18 20.62
CA MET A 1 28.38 -5.59 19.30
C MET A 1 26.92 -5.23 19.30
N ASP A 2 26.59 -4.15 18.61
CA ASP A 2 25.28 -3.51 18.72
C ASP A 2 24.24 -4.37 18.02
N TYR A 3 23.13 -4.67 18.69
CA TYR A 3 22.07 -5.54 18.14
C TYR A 3 21.46 -4.92 16.86
N TRP A 4 21.58 -3.60 16.72
CA TRP A 4 21.20 -2.81 15.56
C TRP A 4 22.02 -3.11 14.31
N ASP A 5 23.33 -3.32 14.43
CA ASP A 5 24.21 -3.63 13.29
C ASP A 5 23.86 -4.99 12.66
N GLU A 6 23.29 -5.90 13.45
CA GLU A 6 22.89 -7.23 13.00
C GLU A 6 21.48 -7.24 12.36
N ILE A 7 20.57 -6.39 12.84
CA ILE A 7 19.23 -6.21 12.25
C ILE A 7 19.30 -5.38 10.95
N ASN A 8 20.15 -4.36 10.91
CA ASN A 8 20.27 -3.46 9.75
C ASN A 8 21.15 -4.05 8.64
N LYS A 9 21.92 -5.11 8.92
CA LYS A 9 22.67 -5.82 7.88
C LYS A 9 21.70 -6.48 6.90
N PRO A 10 21.71 -6.09 5.62
CA PRO A 10 20.89 -6.75 4.62
C PRO A 10 21.29 -8.22 4.53
N TYR A 11 20.32 -9.12 4.65
CA TYR A 11 20.54 -10.55 4.35
C TYR A 11 20.84 -10.79 2.85
N TYR A 12 20.62 -9.78 1.99
CA TYR A 12 20.86 -9.81 0.55
C TYR A 12 21.15 -8.39 0.00
N ASN A 13 21.93 -8.31 -1.09
CA ASN A 13 22.04 -7.08 -1.87
C ASN A 13 20.71 -6.81 -2.57
N ILE A 14 20.08 -5.67 -2.28
CA ILE A 14 18.89 -5.23 -3.01
C ILE A 14 19.39 -4.63 -4.34
N PRO A 15 18.99 -5.15 -5.49
CA PRO A 15 19.43 -4.62 -6.78
C PRO A 15 18.81 -3.25 -7.03
N GLU A 16 19.56 -2.31 -7.59
CA GLU A 16 19.08 -0.94 -7.88
C GLU A 16 17.78 -0.91 -8.71
N SER A 17 17.56 -1.93 -9.54
CA SER A 17 16.32 -2.14 -10.27
C SER A 17 15.96 -3.63 -10.36
N ILE A 18 14.66 -3.90 -10.46
CA ILE A 18 14.10 -5.23 -10.66
C ILE A 18 13.16 -5.18 -11.87
N GLU A 19 13.38 -6.05 -12.83
CA GLU A 19 12.43 -6.32 -13.90
C GLU A 19 11.48 -7.45 -13.45
N ILE A 20 10.17 -7.20 -13.58
CA ILE A 20 9.13 -8.12 -13.16
C ILE A 20 8.17 -8.32 -14.33
N THR A 21 8.04 -9.57 -14.79
CA THR A 21 6.97 -9.99 -15.69
C THR A 21 5.88 -10.66 -14.87
N MET A 22 4.66 -10.12 -14.90
CA MET A 22 3.49 -10.71 -14.27
C MET A 22 2.52 -11.21 -15.34
N VAL A 23 2.05 -12.44 -15.17
CA VAL A 23 1.01 -13.04 -16.01
C VAL A 23 -0.22 -13.30 -15.14
N ARG A 24 -1.35 -12.70 -15.51
CA ARG A 24 -2.65 -12.88 -14.84
C ARG A 24 -3.59 -13.62 -15.78
N ASN A 25 -4.04 -14.78 -15.34
CA ASN A 25 -4.97 -15.63 -16.08
C ASN A 25 -6.34 -15.64 -15.41
N PHE A 26 -7.37 -15.36 -16.20
CA PHE A 26 -8.76 -15.40 -15.79
C PHE A 26 -9.49 -16.43 -16.64
N THR A 27 -10.32 -17.24 -16.00
CA THR A 27 -11.26 -18.14 -16.67
C THR A 27 -12.65 -17.81 -16.17
N ILE A 28 -13.53 -17.43 -17.09
CA ILE A 28 -14.90 -17.04 -16.80
C ILE A 28 -15.80 -18.11 -17.39
N TYR A 29 -16.67 -18.67 -16.55
CA TYR A 29 -17.60 -19.74 -16.91
C TYR A 29 -18.85 -19.65 -16.04
N LEU A 30 -19.95 -20.23 -16.53
CA LEU A 30 -21.17 -20.39 -15.75
C LEU A 30 -21.07 -21.66 -14.90
N GLU A 31 -21.43 -21.58 -13.62
CA GLU A 31 -21.57 -22.77 -12.77
C GLU A 31 -22.83 -23.58 -13.13
N ASP A 32 -23.89 -22.89 -13.58
CA ASP A 32 -25.19 -23.46 -13.94
C ASP A 32 -25.55 -23.23 -15.41
N SER A 33 -26.47 -24.04 -15.93
CA SER A 33 -26.98 -23.87 -17.30
C SER A 33 -27.73 -22.54 -17.48
N GLY A 34 -27.50 -21.85 -18.58
CA GLY A 34 -28.23 -20.63 -18.92
C GLY A 34 -27.37 -19.67 -19.71
N TYR A 35 -27.51 -18.38 -19.42
CA TYR A 35 -26.62 -17.35 -19.93
C TYR A 35 -26.36 -16.30 -18.84
N SER A 36 -25.20 -15.66 -18.89
CA SER A 36 -24.94 -14.44 -18.12
C SER A 36 -24.04 -13.51 -18.92
N ASP A 37 -24.33 -12.22 -18.86
CA ASP A 37 -23.40 -11.19 -19.26
C ASP A 37 -22.37 -11.00 -18.14
N TYR A 38 -21.10 -10.79 -18.49
CA TYR A 38 -20.07 -10.41 -17.53
C TYR A 38 -19.34 -9.15 -17.97
N ASN A 39 -18.71 -8.50 -16.99
CA ASN A 39 -17.80 -7.40 -17.22
C ASN A 39 -16.60 -7.54 -16.28
N LEU A 40 -15.44 -7.87 -16.84
CA LEU A 40 -14.17 -7.87 -16.13
C LEU A 40 -13.49 -6.52 -16.32
N VAL A 41 -13.36 -5.76 -15.24
CA VAL A 41 -12.69 -4.45 -15.22
C VAL A 41 -11.39 -4.56 -14.44
N LEU A 42 -10.26 -4.28 -15.08
CA LEU A 42 -8.95 -4.26 -14.45
C LEU A 42 -8.30 -2.89 -14.60
N SER A 43 -7.67 -2.39 -13.53
CA SER A 43 -6.80 -1.23 -13.62
C SER A 43 -5.63 -1.52 -14.57
N LYS A 44 -5.40 -0.62 -15.53
CA LYS A 44 -4.25 -0.68 -16.42
C LYS A 44 -2.98 -0.41 -15.61
N PRO A 45 -1.97 -1.30 -15.64
CA PRO A 45 -0.71 -1.01 -14.98
C PRO A 45 -0.05 0.16 -15.73
N GLY A 46 0.53 1.09 -14.99
CA GLY A 46 1.01 2.36 -15.56
C GLY A 46 2.29 2.85 -14.91
N GLU A 47 2.82 3.91 -15.49
CA GLU A 47 3.96 4.66 -14.95
C GLU A 47 3.65 5.16 -13.55
N ARG A 48 4.65 5.09 -12.67
CA ARG A 48 4.55 5.74 -11.37
C ARG A 48 5.73 6.69 -11.17
N PRO A 49 5.48 8.01 -11.16
CA PRO A 49 6.53 9.00 -10.94
C PRO A 49 6.98 8.94 -9.48
N LEU A 50 8.24 9.30 -9.23
CA LEU A 50 8.79 9.39 -7.87
C LEU A 50 8.07 10.42 -6.98
N TRP A 51 7.26 11.32 -7.56
CA TRP A 51 6.54 12.36 -6.81
C TRP A 51 5.61 11.79 -5.72
N PRO A 52 5.59 12.34 -4.49
CA PRO A 52 6.19 13.62 -4.06
C PRO A 52 7.69 13.61 -3.72
N GLN A 53 8.43 12.53 -3.97
CA GLN A 53 9.88 12.49 -3.73
C GLN A 53 10.63 13.14 -4.90
N GLN A 54 11.56 14.03 -4.57
CA GLN A 54 12.09 15.15 -5.36
C GLN A 54 13.04 14.78 -6.54
N ASP A 55 12.79 13.69 -7.27
CA ASP A 55 13.64 13.32 -8.42
C ASP A 55 12.84 13.19 -9.73
N THR A 56 13.52 13.42 -10.85
CA THR A 56 13.01 13.43 -12.22
C THR A 56 12.76 12.03 -12.82
N GLY A 57 12.91 10.97 -12.02
CA GLY A 57 12.73 9.59 -12.44
C GLY A 57 11.35 8.98 -12.12
N ASN A 58 11.08 7.81 -12.72
CA ASN A 58 9.95 6.97 -12.36
C ASN A 58 10.43 5.87 -11.41
N TRP A 59 9.68 5.58 -10.33
CA TRP A 59 9.96 4.41 -9.49
C TRP A 59 9.44 3.13 -10.12
N GLN A 60 8.41 3.22 -10.97
CA GLN A 60 7.92 2.12 -11.79
C GLN A 60 7.79 2.59 -13.23
N THR A 61 8.44 1.86 -14.14
CA THR A 61 8.29 2.02 -15.60
C THR A 61 7.61 0.80 -16.19
N MET A 62 6.59 1.02 -17.01
CA MET A 62 5.91 -0.05 -17.74
C MET A 62 6.58 -0.24 -19.09
N THR A 63 7.14 -1.42 -19.33
CA THR A 63 7.81 -1.70 -20.61
C THR A 63 6.84 -2.27 -21.62
N ASP A 64 6.00 -3.21 -21.20
CA ASP A 64 5.04 -3.89 -22.08
C ASP A 64 3.77 -4.26 -21.32
N VAL A 65 2.63 -4.16 -22.02
CA VAL A 65 1.34 -4.71 -21.59
C VAL A 65 0.74 -5.46 -22.77
N ILE A 66 0.66 -6.77 -22.64
CA ILE A 66 0.14 -7.69 -23.64
C ILE A 66 -1.15 -8.30 -23.08
N THR A 67 -2.21 -8.28 -23.89
CA THR A 67 -3.50 -8.83 -23.49
C THR A 67 -4.06 -9.74 -24.56
N ASN A 68 -4.66 -10.85 -24.15
CA ASN A 68 -5.38 -11.74 -25.03
C ASN A 68 -6.64 -12.27 -24.34
N PRO A 69 -7.86 -12.00 -24.85
CA PRO A 69 -8.19 -11.14 -26.00
C PRO A 69 -7.92 -9.65 -25.74
N GLN A 70 -8.04 -8.83 -26.78
CA GLN A 70 -7.91 -7.36 -26.66
C GLN A 70 -9.08 -6.75 -25.87
N TYR A 71 -8.79 -5.71 -25.09
CA TYR A 71 -9.76 -5.03 -24.23
C TYR A 71 -10.31 -3.73 -24.85
N GLN A 72 -11.40 -3.24 -24.28
CA GLN A 72 -11.86 -1.86 -24.46
C GLN A 72 -11.42 -1.00 -23.26
N GLU A 73 -11.07 0.26 -23.48
CA GLU A 73 -10.73 1.18 -22.39
C GLU A 73 -11.98 2.00 -22.00
N ASN A 74 -12.28 2.11 -20.71
CA ASN A 74 -13.37 2.96 -20.22
C ASN A 74 -12.92 4.41 -19.98
N ASP A 75 -13.86 5.29 -19.60
CA ASP A 75 -13.58 6.71 -19.34
C ASP A 75 -12.57 6.96 -18.20
N GLU A 76 -12.36 5.97 -17.33
CA GLU A 76 -11.38 6.02 -16.23
C GLU A 76 -10.01 5.41 -16.61
N GLY A 77 -9.81 5.04 -17.89
CA GLY A 77 -8.57 4.43 -18.37
C GLY A 77 -8.37 2.97 -17.95
N ARG A 78 -9.43 2.27 -17.52
CA ARG A 78 -9.39 0.86 -17.09
C ARG A 78 -9.65 -0.08 -18.27
N MET A 79 -9.02 -1.25 -18.22
CA MET A 79 -9.19 -2.31 -19.21
C MET A 79 -10.49 -3.07 -18.95
N VAL A 80 -11.30 -3.25 -19.99
CA VAL A 80 -12.63 -3.84 -19.91
C VAL A 80 -12.75 -5.00 -20.92
N TRP A 81 -13.12 -6.17 -20.40
CA TRP A 81 -13.61 -7.29 -21.20
C TRP A 81 -15.06 -7.55 -20.82
N ALA A 82 -15.94 -7.45 -21.80
CA ALA A 82 -17.35 -7.72 -21.63
C ALA A 82 -17.81 -8.69 -22.71
N ASN A 83 -18.47 -9.76 -22.29
CA ASN A 83 -19.08 -10.73 -23.19
C ASN A 83 -20.26 -11.39 -22.50
N ARG A 84 -21.04 -12.14 -23.28
CA ARG A 84 -22.11 -13.01 -22.80
C ARG A 84 -21.67 -14.46 -22.94
N LEU A 85 -21.74 -15.20 -21.85
CA LEU A 85 -21.53 -16.65 -21.86
C LEU A 85 -22.86 -17.36 -21.92
N GLU A 86 -22.94 -18.42 -22.73
CA GLU A 86 -24.10 -19.31 -22.82
C GLU A 86 -23.69 -20.77 -22.62
N GLY A 87 -24.52 -21.54 -21.91
CA GLY A 87 -24.31 -22.97 -21.74
C GLY A 87 -22.99 -23.33 -21.05
N ASP A 88 -22.13 -24.06 -21.75
CA ASP A 88 -20.82 -24.55 -21.28
C ASP A 88 -19.63 -23.74 -21.83
N GLU A 89 -19.89 -22.57 -22.42
CA GLU A 89 -18.87 -21.65 -22.90
C GLU A 89 -17.92 -21.20 -21.79
N ARG A 90 -16.67 -20.93 -22.20
CA ARG A 90 -15.60 -20.44 -21.33
C ARG A 90 -14.84 -19.34 -22.03
N ASP A 91 -14.68 -18.23 -21.34
CA ASP A 91 -13.79 -17.17 -21.78
C ASP A 91 -12.49 -17.22 -21.01
N TYR A 92 -11.39 -17.04 -21.74
CA TYR A 92 -10.04 -17.02 -21.21
C TYR A 92 -9.44 -15.65 -21.48
N ILE A 93 -8.98 -14.99 -20.42
CA ILE A 93 -8.35 -13.68 -20.51
C ILE A 93 -6.98 -13.79 -19.86
N GLU A 94 -5.95 -13.46 -20.62
CA GLU A 94 -4.57 -13.36 -20.18
C GLU A 94 -4.13 -11.90 -20.27
N VAL A 95 -3.54 -11.42 -19.18
CA VAL A 95 -2.90 -10.10 -19.10
C VAL A 95 -1.47 -10.33 -18.65
N GLU A 96 -0.53 -10.09 -19.54
CA GLU A 96 0.89 -10.08 -19.26
C GLU A 96 1.38 -8.64 -19.23
N TYR A 97 2.13 -8.26 -18.21
CA TYR A 97 2.82 -6.98 -18.19
C TYR A 97 4.21 -7.11 -17.61
N THR A 98 5.14 -6.38 -18.20
CA THR A 98 6.51 -6.26 -17.74
C THR A 98 6.74 -4.85 -17.23
N LEU A 99 7.28 -4.77 -16.03
CA LEU A 99 7.59 -3.50 -15.38
C LEU A 99 9.01 -3.55 -14.80
N THR A 100 9.67 -2.39 -14.84
CA THR A 100 10.92 -2.16 -14.11
C THR A 100 10.62 -1.31 -12.89
N VAL A 101 10.98 -1.82 -11.71
CA VAL A 101 10.93 -1.07 -10.45
C VAL A 101 12.34 -0.65 -10.07
N ASN A 102 12.55 0.64 -9.90
CA ASN A 102 13.78 1.15 -9.28
C ASN A 102 13.61 1.05 -7.77
N THR A 103 14.52 0.34 -7.09
CA THR A 103 14.44 0.21 -5.64
C THR A 103 15.28 1.30 -5.00
N LEU A 104 14.64 2.10 -4.15
CA LEU A 104 15.35 3.01 -3.25
C LEU A 104 15.18 2.45 -1.84
N ARG A 105 16.29 2.16 -1.17
CA ARG A 105 16.30 1.90 0.28
C ARG A 105 17.04 3.05 0.95
N PRO A 106 16.34 4.10 1.37
CA PRO A 106 16.97 5.15 2.15
C PRO A 106 17.37 4.54 3.50
N ASP A 107 18.64 4.72 3.87
CA ASP A 107 19.15 4.42 5.20
C ASP A 107 19.02 5.73 5.98
N LEU A 108 17.94 5.86 6.74
CA LEU A 108 17.62 7.08 7.48
C LEU A 108 17.88 6.84 8.95
N GLU A 109 18.76 7.65 9.52
CA GLU A 109 18.95 7.76 10.97
C GLU A 109 18.10 8.92 11.52
N PRO A 110 17.83 8.99 12.84
CA PRO A 110 17.19 10.14 13.47
C PRO A 110 17.79 11.49 13.09
N GLU A 111 19.09 11.53 12.89
CA GLU A 111 19.85 12.71 12.51
C GLU A 111 19.53 13.21 11.08
N ASP A 112 19.04 12.33 10.19
CA ASP A 112 18.68 12.64 8.79
C ASP A 112 17.23 13.12 8.63
N SER A 113 16.39 12.88 9.65
CA SER A 113 14.93 12.91 9.54
C SER A 113 14.29 14.30 9.72
N GLY A 114 14.98 15.25 10.35
CA GLY A 114 14.35 16.51 10.79
C GLY A 114 13.22 16.32 11.81
N ASN A 115 12.44 17.37 12.02
CA ASN A 115 11.33 17.43 12.97
C ASN A 115 9.99 17.69 12.28
N VAL A 116 8.88 17.48 12.99
CA VAL A 116 7.51 17.77 12.49
C VAL A 116 7.37 19.22 12.00
N GLU A 117 8.04 20.17 12.65
CA GLU A 117 8.04 21.58 12.24
C GLU A 117 8.77 21.86 10.92
N ASP A 118 9.60 20.91 10.46
CA ASP A 118 10.34 21.00 9.20
C ASP A 118 9.51 20.49 8.01
N ILE A 119 8.31 19.96 8.24
CA ILE A 119 7.40 19.49 7.20
C ILE A 119 6.93 20.70 6.36
N PRO A 120 7.08 20.68 5.02
CA PRO A 120 6.65 21.78 4.17
C PRO A 120 5.13 22.02 4.21
N ASP A 121 4.72 23.28 4.02
CA ASP A 121 3.32 23.65 3.82
C ASP A 121 2.66 22.84 2.69
N GLY A 122 1.37 22.56 2.83
CA GLY A 122 0.54 21.87 1.83
C GLY A 122 0.30 20.39 2.13
N TYR A 123 1.02 19.81 3.10
CA TYR A 123 0.79 18.44 3.56
C TYR A 123 -0.33 18.32 4.60
N GLU A 124 -0.89 19.44 5.08
CA GLU A 124 -1.99 19.47 6.06
C GLU A 124 -3.26 18.80 5.51
N ILE A 125 -3.38 18.69 4.18
CA ILE A 125 -4.47 17.97 3.51
C ILE A 125 -4.52 16.50 3.94
N TYR A 126 -3.38 15.91 4.29
CA TYR A 126 -3.29 14.52 4.73
C TYR A 126 -3.59 14.35 6.22
N LEU A 127 -3.72 15.42 7.00
CA LEU A 127 -3.99 15.35 8.44
C LEU A 127 -5.49 15.21 8.74
N GLN A 128 -6.34 15.19 7.72
CA GLN A 128 -7.79 15.05 7.86
C GLN A 128 -8.21 13.58 7.99
N ASP A 129 -9.40 13.36 8.55
CA ASP A 129 -10.04 12.05 8.53
C ASP A 129 -10.38 11.62 7.09
N GLU A 130 -10.10 10.37 6.79
CA GLU A 130 -10.41 9.71 5.52
C GLU A 130 -11.01 8.33 5.80
N TRP A 131 -11.22 7.52 4.76
CA TRP A 131 -11.79 6.18 4.90
C TRP A 131 -10.94 5.32 5.84
N LEU A 132 -11.47 5.03 7.04
CA LEU A 132 -10.85 4.30 8.16
C LEU A 132 -9.59 4.95 8.77
N ILE A 133 -9.02 5.96 8.13
CA ILE A 133 -7.94 6.77 8.68
C ILE A 133 -8.54 7.89 9.52
N GLU A 134 -8.44 7.79 10.84
CA GLU A 134 -9.23 8.58 11.79
C GLU A 134 -8.34 9.31 12.83
N PRO A 135 -7.44 10.22 12.42
CA PRO A 135 -6.58 10.97 13.33
C PRO A 135 -7.34 11.81 14.36
N SER A 136 -8.57 12.23 14.06
CA SER A 136 -9.37 13.06 14.97
C SER A 136 -9.95 12.30 16.17
N LEU A 137 -9.88 10.96 16.18
CA LEU A 137 -10.39 10.16 17.30
C LEU A 137 -9.61 10.47 18.59
N PRO A 138 -10.29 10.67 19.74
CA PRO A 138 -9.62 10.98 20.99
C PRO A 138 -8.55 9.96 21.41
N GLU A 139 -8.83 8.67 21.20
CA GLU A 139 -7.92 7.57 21.52
C GLU A 139 -6.67 7.60 20.63
N ILE A 140 -6.82 7.97 19.36
CA ILE A 140 -5.71 8.11 18.41
C ILE A 140 -4.87 9.34 18.72
N SER A 141 -5.51 10.48 19.03
CA SER A 141 -4.82 11.69 19.47
C SER A 141 -4.05 11.47 20.78
N GLU A 142 -4.59 10.67 21.71
CA GLU A 142 -3.88 10.32 22.94
C GLU A 142 -2.67 9.43 22.66
N LEU A 143 -2.82 8.39 21.83
CA LEU A 143 -1.70 7.56 21.40
C LEU A 143 -0.63 8.39 20.70
N ALA A 144 -1.01 9.28 19.79
CA ALA A 144 -0.09 10.17 19.09
C ALA A 144 0.75 11.01 20.07
N SER A 145 0.10 11.65 21.06
CA SER A 145 0.80 12.38 22.14
C SER A 145 1.79 11.49 22.91
N GLN A 146 1.40 10.25 23.21
CA GLN A 146 2.29 9.28 23.85
C GLN A 146 3.49 8.92 22.97
N MET A 147 3.29 8.75 21.66
CA MET A 147 4.36 8.40 20.71
C MET A 147 5.32 9.56 20.45
N THR A 148 4.86 10.81 20.60
CA THR A 148 5.69 12.02 20.46
C THR A 148 6.53 12.31 21.72
N ASN A 149 6.14 11.81 22.88
CA ASN A 149 6.85 12.10 24.14
C ASN A 149 8.33 11.66 24.10
N GLY A 150 9.22 12.60 24.41
CA GLY A 150 10.67 12.34 24.50
C GLY A 150 11.41 12.32 23.17
N THR A 151 10.72 12.52 22.03
CA THR A 151 11.33 12.58 20.69
C THR A 151 11.82 13.97 20.30
N ASN A 152 11.43 15.00 21.05
CA ASN A 152 11.63 16.42 20.69
C ASN A 152 11.09 16.78 19.30
N GLY A 153 10.08 16.05 18.81
CA GLY A 153 9.48 16.28 17.49
C GLY A 153 10.21 15.58 16.33
N ASN A 154 11.23 14.76 16.61
CA ASN A 154 11.96 14.04 15.57
C ASN A 154 11.07 13.00 14.86
N VAL A 155 10.91 13.14 13.54
CA VAL A 155 9.88 12.40 12.79
C VAL A 155 10.13 10.89 12.81
N ILE A 156 11.35 10.41 12.51
CA ILE A 156 11.60 8.97 12.46
C ILE A 156 11.50 8.32 13.83
N GLN A 157 11.85 9.03 14.92
CA GLN A 157 11.64 8.52 16.28
C GLN A 157 10.16 8.38 16.62
N ILE A 158 9.31 9.33 16.22
CA ILE A 158 7.85 9.24 16.38
C ILE A 158 7.33 8.01 15.64
N LEU A 159 7.68 7.86 14.36
CA LEU A 159 7.26 6.72 13.53
C LEU A 159 7.75 5.39 14.09
N GLN A 160 8.98 5.34 14.62
CA GLN A 160 9.53 4.16 15.29
C GLN A 160 8.75 3.81 16.57
N ASN A 161 8.37 4.81 17.37
CA ASN A 161 7.54 4.58 18.56
C ASN A 161 6.19 3.97 18.18
N ILE A 162 5.53 4.51 17.14
CA ILE A 162 4.25 3.98 16.63
C ILE A 162 4.43 2.54 16.12
N TYR A 163 5.45 2.28 15.31
CA TYR A 163 5.74 0.95 14.76
C TYR A 163 5.97 -0.08 15.88
N ASN A 164 6.80 0.28 16.86
CA ASN A 164 7.10 -0.56 18.02
C ASN A 164 5.84 -0.80 18.87
N TYR A 165 5.04 0.22 19.10
CA TYR A 165 3.77 0.10 19.82
C TYR A 165 2.85 -0.93 19.15
N ILE A 166 2.66 -0.85 17.83
CA ILE A 166 1.81 -1.81 17.10
C ILE A 166 2.45 -3.21 17.12
N THR A 167 3.74 -3.32 16.82
CA THR A 167 4.43 -4.62 16.71
C THR A 167 4.50 -5.37 18.04
N TYR A 168 4.62 -4.66 19.17
CA TYR A 168 4.73 -5.31 20.48
C TYR A 168 3.39 -5.60 21.16
N ASN A 169 2.33 -4.86 20.82
CA ASN A 169 1.04 -4.99 21.51
C ASN A 169 -0.03 -5.75 20.71
N TYR A 170 0.17 -5.98 19.41
CA TYR A 170 -0.85 -6.55 18.53
C TYR A 170 -0.36 -7.86 17.88
N THR A 171 -1.30 -8.78 17.66
CA THR A 171 -1.03 -10.08 17.02
C THR A 171 -1.44 -10.05 15.55
N TYR A 172 -0.56 -10.52 14.65
CA TYR A 172 -0.90 -10.61 13.23
C TYR A 172 -1.87 -11.76 12.95
N GLU A 173 -3.03 -11.46 12.37
CA GLU A 173 -4.05 -12.42 11.94
C GLU A 173 -4.74 -11.94 10.66
N LYS A 174 -4.77 -12.78 9.63
CA LYS A 174 -5.34 -12.43 8.32
C LYS A 174 -6.84 -12.12 8.42
N SER A 175 -7.24 -10.97 7.90
CA SER A 175 -8.64 -10.58 7.71
C SER A 175 -8.95 -10.45 6.21
N SER A 176 -10.25 -10.35 5.90
CA SER A 176 -10.75 -10.04 4.55
C SER A 176 -11.40 -8.66 4.47
N ILE A 177 -11.68 -8.05 5.62
CA ILE A 177 -12.31 -6.73 5.72
C ILE A 177 -11.45 -5.91 6.69
N PRO A 178 -10.95 -4.74 6.25
CA PRO A 178 -10.20 -3.85 7.13
C PRO A 178 -11.07 -3.35 8.27
N LYS A 179 -10.51 -3.36 9.48
CA LYS A 179 -11.12 -2.84 10.70
C LYS A 179 -10.90 -1.33 10.81
N SER A 180 -11.80 -0.67 11.52
CA SER A 180 -11.56 0.71 11.99
C SER A 180 -10.46 0.75 13.06
N CYS A 181 -10.02 1.96 13.40
CA CYS A 181 -9.01 2.17 14.44
C CYS A 181 -9.47 1.65 15.81
N THR A 182 -10.72 1.95 16.18
CA THR A 182 -11.31 1.51 17.46
C THR A 182 -11.42 -0.01 17.56
N GLU A 183 -11.81 -0.68 16.47
CA GLU A 183 -11.89 -2.14 16.40
C GLU A 183 -10.51 -2.79 16.50
N SER A 184 -9.50 -2.21 15.83
CA SER A 184 -8.12 -2.69 15.90
C SER A 184 -7.58 -2.59 17.33
N ILE A 185 -7.74 -1.44 17.99
CA ILE A 185 -7.33 -1.21 19.38
C ILE A 185 -8.03 -2.18 20.34
N ALA A 186 -9.35 -2.37 20.18
CA ALA A 186 -10.12 -3.24 21.07
C ALA A 186 -9.80 -4.73 20.89
N SER A 187 -9.51 -5.15 19.66
CA SER A 187 -9.28 -6.57 19.33
C SER A 187 -7.86 -7.03 19.64
N LEU A 188 -6.86 -6.14 19.61
CA LEU A 188 -5.43 -6.47 19.78
C LEU A 188 -4.88 -7.44 18.72
N TYR A 189 -5.59 -7.60 17.59
CA TYR A 189 -5.11 -8.39 16.45
C TYR A 189 -5.59 -7.79 15.12
N GLY A 190 -4.86 -8.06 14.05
CA GLY A 190 -5.18 -7.57 12.71
C GLY A 190 -4.16 -7.99 11.65
N ASP A 191 -4.41 -7.60 10.41
CA ASP A 191 -3.49 -7.85 9.30
C ASP A 191 -2.78 -6.58 8.83
N CYS A 192 -2.18 -6.66 7.63
CA CYS A 192 -1.46 -5.54 7.05
C CYS A 192 -2.34 -4.31 6.85
N ASP A 193 -3.63 -4.48 6.53
CA ASP A 193 -4.52 -3.35 6.29
C ASP A 193 -4.88 -2.69 7.62
N ASP A 194 -5.30 -3.48 8.62
CA ASP A 194 -5.64 -3.02 9.97
C ASP A 194 -4.48 -2.22 10.60
N PHE A 195 -3.25 -2.75 10.53
CA PHE A 195 -2.08 -2.11 11.12
C PHE A 195 -1.58 -0.91 10.33
N SER A 196 -1.72 -0.91 9.00
CA SER A 196 -1.39 0.27 8.19
C SER A 196 -2.37 1.41 8.46
N ILE A 197 -3.65 1.09 8.64
CA ILE A 197 -4.69 2.04 9.02
C ILE A 197 -4.37 2.65 10.38
N LEU A 198 -4.13 1.82 11.40
CA LEU A 198 -3.83 2.30 12.75
C LEU A 198 -2.53 3.13 12.79
N PHE A 199 -1.47 2.65 12.13
CA PHE A 199 -0.21 3.36 12.02
C PHE A 199 -0.39 4.74 11.38
N THR A 200 -1.12 4.81 10.28
CA THR A 200 -1.35 6.05 9.54
C THR A 200 -2.19 7.03 10.34
N SER A 201 -3.24 6.57 11.02
CA SER A 201 -4.09 7.41 11.88
C SER A 201 -3.30 8.02 13.03
N ILE A 202 -2.45 7.24 13.72
CA ILE A 202 -1.59 7.76 14.79
C ILE A 202 -0.55 8.73 14.22
N SER A 203 0.08 8.39 13.08
CA SER A 203 1.10 9.23 12.45
C SER A 203 0.57 10.59 12.02
N ARG A 204 -0.67 10.65 11.51
CA ARG A 204 -1.33 11.90 11.11
C ARG A 204 -1.76 12.77 12.31
N ALA A 205 -1.92 12.17 13.49
CA ALA A 205 -2.31 12.87 14.70
C ALA A 205 -1.10 13.34 15.56
N ALA A 206 0.11 12.86 15.26
CA ALA A 206 1.35 13.07 16.03
C ALA A 206 2.13 14.30 15.57
#